data_AF-A0A9D7NUL0-F1
#
_entry.id   AF-A0A9D7NUL0-F1
#
_cell.length_a   1.000
_cell.length_b   1.000
_cell.length_c   1.000
_cell.angle_alpha   90.00
_cell.angle_beta   90.00
_cell.angle_gamma   90.00
#
_symmetry.space_group_name_H-M   'P 1'
#
loop_
_entity.id
_entity.type
_entity.pdbx_description
1 polymer ?
#
loop_
_entity_poly.entity_id
_entity_poly.type
_entity_poly.pdbx_seq_one_letter_code
_entity_poly.pdbx_strand_id
1 'polypeptide(L)'
;MRKEKEPDRHSISALGGWTWSDPVPDVGDSGVVRRFHALHTVPIGLLTPADLRFLIGQNECLRHLVPKAFALLETDPWIESEFYPGDLLNALLRINHPAGYWSVDNPYLPGFAELARKALATAPNGVARKDLRLLEEVSHLGGQHGF
;
A
#
# COMPACT_ATOMS: atom_id res chain seq x y z
N MET A 1 -14.91 -13.70 -21.89
CA MET A 1 -15.42 -12.39 -21.42
C MET A 1 -15.03 -12.24 -19.95
N ARG A 2 -13.94 -11.54 -19.62
CA ARG A 2 -13.68 -11.20 -18.21
C ARG A 2 -14.75 -10.17 -17.83
N LYS A 3 -15.62 -10.48 -16.88
CA LYS A 3 -16.50 -9.46 -16.31
C LYS A 3 -15.57 -8.42 -15.69
N GLU A 4 -15.52 -7.24 -16.28
CA GLU A 4 -14.84 -6.08 -15.70
C GLU A 4 -15.56 -5.84 -14.37
N LYS A 5 -14.88 -6.18 -13.27
CA LYS A 5 -15.45 -6.06 -11.93
C LYS A 5 -15.67 -4.57 -11.74
N GLU A 6 -16.91 -4.14 -11.53
CA GLU A 6 -17.18 -2.72 -11.33
C GLU A 6 -16.22 -2.15 -10.27
N PRO A 7 -15.65 -0.96 -10.50
CA PRO A 7 -14.71 -0.37 -9.56
C PRO A 7 -15.41 -0.21 -8.22
N ASP A 8 -14.72 -0.61 -7.15
CA ASP A 8 -15.27 -0.50 -5.80
C ASP A 8 -15.66 0.96 -5.54
N ARG A 9 -16.96 1.17 -5.35
CA ARG A 9 -17.60 2.48 -5.29
C ARG A 9 -17.51 3.11 -3.89
N HIS A 10 -17.03 2.37 -2.89
CA HIS A 10 -16.90 2.88 -1.53
C HIS A 10 -15.61 3.68 -1.37
N SER A 11 -15.69 4.81 -0.65
CA SER A 11 -14.51 5.60 -0.29
C SER A 11 -13.82 5.04 0.96
N ILE A 12 -12.62 5.57 1.27
CA ILE A 12 -11.90 5.24 2.50
C ILE A 12 -12.78 5.51 3.73
N SER A 13 -13.44 6.67 3.81
CA SER A 13 -14.33 6.99 4.93
C SER A 13 -15.47 5.98 5.08
N ALA A 14 -16.09 5.57 3.97
CA ALA A 14 -17.19 4.62 4.00
C ALA A 14 -16.75 3.22 4.50
N LEU A 15 -15.54 2.79 4.13
CA LEU A 15 -15.00 1.48 4.52
C LEU A 15 -14.38 1.48 5.91
N GLY A 16 -13.71 2.57 6.29
CA GLY A 16 -13.06 2.72 7.58
C GLY A 16 -13.99 3.16 8.71
N GLY A 17 -15.23 3.53 8.40
CA GLY A 17 -16.17 4.08 9.39
C GLY A 17 -15.67 5.41 9.98
N TRP A 18 -14.80 6.11 9.26
CA TRP A 18 -14.14 7.32 9.72
C TRP A 18 -14.84 8.57 9.19
N THR A 19 -14.90 9.62 10.00
CA THR A 19 -15.49 10.91 9.64
C THR A 19 -14.54 12.04 10.03
N TRP A 20 -14.32 12.99 9.12
CA TRP A 20 -13.54 14.20 9.40
C TRP A 20 -14.34 15.14 10.31
N SER A 21 -13.79 15.48 11.48
CA SER A 21 -14.45 16.35 12.47
C SER A 21 -13.96 17.79 12.44
N ASP A 22 -12.82 18.05 11.84
CA ASP A 22 -12.23 19.38 11.75
C ASP A 22 -12.84 20.19 10.59
N PRO A 23 -12.61 21.51 10.51
CA PRO A 23 -12.96 22.26 9.32
C PRO A 23 -12.34 21.64 8.06
N VAL A 24 -13.03 21.82 6.92
CA VAL A 24 -12.51 21.38 5.63
C VAL A 24 -11.16 22.09 5.39
N PRO A 25 -10.07 21.36 5.14
CA PRO A 25 -8.76 21.96 4.97
C PRO A 25 -8.69 22.95 3.80
N ASP A 26 -7.98 24.06 4.00
CA ASP A 26 -7.81 25.12 3.02
C ASP A 26 -6.33 25.35 2.65
N VAL A 27 -6.05 26.43 1.91
CA VAL A 27 -4.70 26.76 1.41
C VAL A 27 -3.69 27.05 2.52
N GLY A 28 -4.15 27.42 3.73
CA GLY A 28 -3.33 27.63 4.92
C GLY A 28 -2.87 26.33 5.59
N ASP A 29 -3.53 25.20 5.31
CA ASP A 29 -3.15 23.90 5.86
C ASP A 29 -1.94 23.27 5.16
N SER A 30 -1.42 22.19 5.72
CA SER A 30 -0.38 21.41 5.04
C SER A 30 -0.95 20.69 3.81
N GLY A 31 -0.12 20.50 2.79
CA GLY A 31 -0.50 19.73 1.60
C GLY A 31 -0.89 18.29 1.91
N VAL A 32 -0.29 17.70 2.96
CA VAL A 32 -0.62 16.34 3.45
C VAL A 32 -2.05 16.30 3.98
N VAL A 33 -2.42 17.24 4.86
CA VAL A 33 -3.77 17.31 5.44
C VAL A 33 -4.83 17.51 4.36
N ARG A 34 -4.60 18.45 3.42
CA ARG A 34 -5.51 18.65 2.28
C ARG A 34 -5.67 17.39 1.44
N ARG A 35 -4.56 16.73 1.07
CA ARG A 35 -4.59 15.52 0.24
C ARG A 35 -5.30 14.38 0.95
N PHE A 36 -5.00 14.18 2.23
CA PHE A 36 -5.63 13.18 3.07
C PHE A 36 -7.15 13.35 3.11
N HIS A 37 -7.61 14.56 3.46
CA HIS A 37 -9.04 14.87 3.48
C HIS A 37 -9.71 14.64 2.12
N ALA A 38 -9.10 15.11 1.01
CA ALA A 38 -9.67 14.94 -0.31
C ALA A 38 -9.81 13.46 -0.70
N LEU A 39 -8.76 12.66 -0.49
CA LEU A 39 -8.75 11.24 -0.88
C LEU A 39 -9.71 10.38 -0.07
N HIS A 40 -10.09 10.80 1.14
CA HIS A 40 -11.05 10.06 1.96
C HIS A 40 -12.48 10.02 1.37
N THR A 41 -12.78 10.93 0.44
CA THR A 41 -14.06 10.97 -0.30
C THR A 41 -14.01 10.22 -1.64
N VAL A 42 -12.81 9.83 -2.10
CA VAL A 42 -12.62 9.18 -3.40
C VAL A 42 -12.92 7.68 -3.28
N PRO A 43 -13.76 7.11 -4.18
CA PRO A 43 -13.96 5.66 -4.26
C PRO A 43 -12.64 4.91 -4.45
N ILE A 44 -12.42 3.83 -3.70
CA ILE A 44 -11.14 3.12 -3.73
C ILE A 44 -10.87 2.43 -5.09
N GLY A 45 -11.89 2.27 -5.93
CA GLY A 45 -11.75 1.82 -7.31
C GLY A 45 -11.17 2.86 -8.26
N LEU A 46 -11.13 4.14 -7.87
CA LEU A 46 -10.64 5.26 -8.68
C LEU A 46 -9.29 5.81 -8.19
N LEU A 47 -8.75 5.28 -7.10
CA LEU A 47 -7.45 5.71 -6.57
C LEU A 47 -6.33 5.38 -7.56
N THR A 48 -5.46 6.35 -7.79
CA THR A 48 -4.25 6.16 -8.60
C THR A 48 -3.19 5.38 -7.80
N PRO A 49 -2.11 4.86 -8.44
CA PRO A 49 -0.98 4.30 -7.72
C PRO A 49 -0.38 5.28 -6.70
N ALA A 50 -0.34 6.57 -7.03
CA ALA A 50 0.14 7.62 -6.14
C ALA A 50 -0.75 7.77 -4.90
N ASP A 51 -2.07 7.71 -5.08
CA ASP A 51 -3.02 7.82 -3.97
C ASP A 51 -2.98 6.58 -3.07
N LEU A 52 -2.84 5.39 -3.65
CA LEU A 52 -2.63 4.15 -2.89
C LEU A 52 -1.35 4.23 -2.06
N ARG A 53 -0.23 4.63 -2.67
CA ARG A 53 1.04 4.80 -1.97
C ARG A 53 0.94 5.83 -0.84
N PHE A 54 0.25 6.95 -1.09
CA PHE A 54 0.00 7.96 -0.07
C PHE A 54 -0.82 7.42 1.10
N LEU A 55 -2.01 6.85 0.85
CA LEU A 55 -2.92 6.36 1.90
C LEU A 55 -2.35 5.16 2.67
N ILE A 56 -1.68 4.23 1.99
CA ILE A 56 -0.98 3.12 2.64
C ILE A 56 0.13 3.67 3.55
N GLY A 57 0.88 4.68 3.09
CA GLY A 57 1.88 5.36 3.91
C GLY A 57 1.30 6.07 5.14
N GLN A 58 0.01 6.41 5.12
CA GLN A 58 -0.74 6.91 6.29
C GLN A 58 -1.36 5.78 7.14
N ASN A 59 -1.12 4.51 6.79
CA ASN A 59 -1.72 3.32 7.41
C ASN A 59 -3.27 3.27 7.33
N GLU A 60 -3.86 3.85 6.28
CA GLU A 60 -5.32 3.95 6.13
C GLU A 60 -5.93 2.79 5.33
N CYS A 61 -7.06 2.27 5.82
CA CYS A 61 -7.90 1.27 5.14
C CYS A 61 -7.11 0.09 4.53
N LEU A 62 -6.03 -0.33 5.21
CA LEU A 62 -5.02 -1.25 4.69
C LEU A 62 -5.60 -2.57 4.18
N ARG A 63 -6.63 -3.10 4.86
CA ARG A 63 -7.35 -4.33 4.47
C ARG A 63 -7.87 -4.29 3.03
N HIS A 64 -8.23 -3.10 2.54
CA HIS A 64 -8.77 -2.89 1.20
C HIS A 64 -7.73 -2.36 0.22
N LEU A 65 -6.75 -1.59 0.69
CA LEU A 65 -5.74 -0.98 -0.19
C LEU A 65 -4.56 -1.89 -0.49
N VAL A 66 -4.12 -2.73 0.45
CA VAL A 66 -3.01 -3.67 0.23
C VAL A 66 -3.27 -4.62 -0.96
N PRO A 67 -4.45 -5.25 -1.10
CA PRO A 67 -4.73 -6.11 -2.27
C PRO A 67 -4.66 -5.36 -3.60
N LYS A 68 -5.05 -4.08 -3.63
CA LYS A 68 -4.97 -3.24 -4.83
C LYS A 68 -3.54 -2.90 -5.18
N ALA A 69 -2.72 -2.56 -4.17
CA ALA A 69 -1.30 -2.34 -4.37
C ALA A 69 -0.60 -3.61 -4.91
N PHE A 70 -0.93 -4.79 -4.38
CA PHE A 70 -0.40 -6.05 -4.89
C PHE A 70 -0.75 -6.30 -6.35
N ALA A 71 -2.00 -6.04 -6.75
CA ALA A 71 -2.42 -6.20 -8.14
C ALA A 71 -1.62 -5.29 -9.10
N LEU A 72 -1.25 -4.09 -8.66
CA LEU A 72 -0.40 -3.18 -9.45
C LEU A 72 1.05 -3.66 -9.52
N LEU A 73 1.58 -4.15 -8.39
CA LEU A 73 2.97 -4.60 -8.26
C LEU A 73 3.20 -6.03 -8.78
N GLU A 74 2.14 -6.76 -9.13
CA GLU A 74 2.22 -8.13 -9.62
C GLU A 74 3.06 -8.23 -10.89
N THR A 75 3.00 -7.24 -11.79
CA THR A 75 3.79 -7.23 -13.02
C THR A 75 5.20 -6.72 -12.76
N ASP A 76 5.32 -5.57 -12.10
CA ASP A 76 6.59 -4.92 -11.79
C ASP A 76 6.57 -4.38 -10.35
N PRO A 77 7.41 -4.92 -9.43
CA PRO A 77 7.51 -4.40 -8.06
C PRO A 77 8.10 -2.99 -7.97
N TRP A 78 8.75 -2.50 -9.03
CA TRP A 78 9.53 -1.27 -9.04
C TRP A 78 8.87 -0.12 -9.78
N ILE A 79 7.54 -0.15 -9.98
CA ILE A 79 6.82 0.99 -10.56
C ILE A 79 7.08 2.27 -9.76
N GLU A 80 7.19 3.40 -10.46
CA GLU A 80 7.23 4.73 -9.87
C GLU A 80 5.81 5.29 -9.80
N SER A 81 5.28 5.52 -8.60
CA SER A 81 3.94 6.09 -8.43
C SER A 81 3.95 7.62 -8.39
N GLU A 82 4.93 8.25 -7.75
CA GLU A 82 5.03 9.72 -7.64
C GLU A 82 6.45 10.24 -7.43
N PHE A 83 7.32 9.50 -6.73
CA PHE A 83 8.61 10.02 -6.28
C PHE A 83 9.82 9.26 -6.80
N TYR A 84 9.76 7.92 -6.80
CA TYR A 84 10.87 7.08 -7.22
C TYR A 84 10.41 5.64 -7.53
N PRO A 85 11.19 4.87 -8.31
CA PRO A 85 10.88 3.47 -8.60
C PRO A 85 10.76 2.63 -7.32
N GLY A 86 9.63 1.95 -7.15
CA GLY A 86 9.32 1.14 -5.98
C GLY A 86 8.75 1.92 -4.79
N ASP A 87 8.36 3.19 -4.95
CA ASP A 87 7.79 3.97 -3.85
C ASP A 87 6.48 3.38 -3.28
N LEU A 88 5.65 2.73 -4.10
CA LEU A 88 4.47 1.98 -3.63
C LEU A 88 4.86 0.72 -2.84
N LEU A 89 5.87 -0.02 -3.29
CA LEU A 89 6.42 -1.15 -2.55
C LEU A 89 7.01 -0.70 -1.21
N ASN A 90 7.70 0.44 -1.19
CA ASN A 90 8.26 1.00 0.03
C ASN A 90 7.18 1.41 1.04
N ALA A 91 6.03 1.93 0.57
CA ALA A 91 4.89 2.20 1.45
C ALA A 91 4.37 0.92 2.13
N LEU A 92 4.32 -0.22 1.42
CA LEU A 92 3.94 -1.51 1.99
C LEU A 92 4.95 -2.02 3.04
N LEU A 93 6.25 -1.89 2.75
CA LEU A 93 7.33 -2.28 3.68
C LEU A 93 7.32 -1.47 4.98
N ARG A 94 6.82 -0.22 4.92
CA ARG A 94 6.83 0.73 6.03
C ARG A 94 5.52 0.78 6.82
N ILE A 95 4.54 -0.07 6.50
CA ILE A 95 3.34 -0.22 7.33
C ILE A 95 3.77 -0.58 8.75
N ASN A 96 3.45 0.30 9.68
CA ASN A 96 3.86 0.21 11.07
C ASN A 96 2.68 0.30 12.05
N HIS A 97 1.47 0.61 11.55
CA HIS A 97 0.25 0.65 12.32
C HIS A 97 -0.89 -0.14 11.64
N PRO A 98 -1.67 -0.95 12.38
CA PRO A 98 -1.42 -1.35 13.77
C PRO A 98 -0.08 -2.09 13.89
N ALA A 99 0.55 -2.01 15.07
CA ALA A 99 1.78 -2.75 15.32
C ALA A 99 1.55 -4.23 15.02
N GLY A 100 2.46 -4.83 14.25
CA GLY A 100 2.29 -6.21 13.80
C GLY A 100 1.26 -6.39 12.67
N TYR A 101 0.95 -5.35 11.88
CA TYR A 101 0.08 -5.49 10.71
C TYR A 101 0.48 -6.70 9.85
N TRP A 102 1.77 -6.87 9.56
CA TRP A 102 2.33 -8.04 8.89
C TRP A 102 2.56 -9.22 9.85
N SER A 103 1.53 -9.63 10.59
CA SER A 103 1.56 -10.84 11.41
C SER A 103 1.32 -12.10 10.59
N VAL A 104 1.64 -13.26 11.16
CA VAL A 104 1.37 -14.58 10.55
C VAL A 104 -0.11 -14.82 10.24
N ASP A 105 -1.01 -14.16 10.99
CA ASP A 105 -2.46 -14.24 10.78
C ASP A 105 -2.95 -13.30 9.66
N ASN A 106 -2.10 -12.41 9.14
CA ASN A 106 -2.48 -11.53 8.05
C ASN A 106 -2.60 -12.35 6.75
N PRO A 107 -3.80 -12.43 6.13
CA PRO A 107 -4.03 -13.26 4.95
C PRO A 107 -3.22 -12.81 3.73
N TYR A 108 -2.70 -11.58 3.74
CA TYR A 108 -1.88 -11.02 2.67
C TYR A 108 -0.38 -11.24 2.88
N LEU A 109 0.06 -11.75 4.03
CA LEU A 109 1.48 -11.97 4.31
C LEU A 109 2.15 -12.93 3.30
N PRO A 110 1.55 -14.08 2.92
CA PRO A 110 2.19 -14.97 1.94
C PRO A 110 2.38 -14.29 0.57
N GLY A 111 1.39 -13.50 0.14
CA GLY A 111 1.49 -12.71 -1.08
C GLY A 111 2.57 -11.62 -0.98
N PHE A 112 2.73 -11.02 0.20
CA PHE A 112 3.78 -10.04 0.41
C PHE A 112 5.19 -10.65 0.36
N ALA A 113 5.36 -11.82 0.97
CA ALA A 113 6.62 -12.56 0.92
C ALA A 113 7.01 -12.96 -0.53
N GLU A 114 6.03 -13.37 -1.34
CA GLU A 114 6.26 -13.63 -2.77
C GLU A 114 6.65 -12.36 -3.53
N LEU A 115 5.91 -11.27 -3.32
CA LEU A 115 6.22 -9.98 -3.92
C LEU A 115 7.64 -9.51 -3.54
N ALA A 116 8.03 -9.69 -2.28
CA ALA A 116 9.36 -9.34 -1.81
C ALA A 116 10.45 -10.18 -2.49
N ARG A 117 10.24 -11.50 -2.64
CA ARG A 117 11.16 -12.38 -3.40
C ARG A 117 11.31 -11.93 -4.85
N LYS A 118 10.19 -11.60 -5.51
CA LYS A 118 10.21 -11.08 -6.87
C LYS A 118 10.96 -9.75 -6.96
N ALA A 119 10.72 -8.84 -6.02
CA ALA A 119 11.39 -7.54 -5.97
C ALA A 119 12.91 -7.69 -5.81
N LEU A 120 13.37 -8.60 -4.93
CA LEU A 120 14.79 -8.91 -4.76
C LEU A 120 15.42 -9.46 -6.06
N ALA A 121 14.73 -10.37 -6.75
CA ALA A 121 15.23 -10.97 -7.98
C ALA A 121 15.31 -9.97 -9.16
N THR A 122 14.55 -8.87 -9.10
CA THR A 122 14.43 -7.87 -10.17
C THR A 122 14.93 -6.49 -9.74
N ALA A 123 15.63 -6.40 -8.61
CA ALA A 123 16.03 -5.13 -8.01
C ALA A 123 16.91 -4.32 -8.98
N PRO A 124 16.54 -3.08 -9.33
CA PRO A 124 17.37 -2.22 -10.15
C PRO A 124 18.64 -1.82 -9.40
N ASN A 125 19.65 -1.38 -10.16
CA ASN A 125 20.85 -0.79 -9.55
C ASN A 125 20.48 0.48 -8.78
N GLY A 126 21.02 0.64 -7.57
CA GLY A 126 20.85 1.86 -6.77
C GLY A 126 19.72 1.80 -5.74
N VAL A 127 19.01 0.68 -5.60
CA VAL A 127 18.08 0.48 -4.47
C VAL A 127 18.83 0.64 -3.15
N ALA A 128 18.24 1.36 -2.21
CA ALA A 128 18.85 1.58 -0.91
C ALA A 128 19.03 0.26 -0.16
N ARG A 129 20.23 0.02 0.39
CA ARG A 129 20.56 -1.20 1.16
C ARG A 129 19.56 -1.51 2.28
N LYS A 130 19.04 -0.48 2.95
CA LYS A 130 18.02 -0.63 3.99
C LYS A 130 16.71 -1.22 3.45
N ASP A 131 16.32 -0.87 2.23
CA ASP A 131 15.06 -1.33 1.63
C ASP A 131 15.24 -2.77 1.11
N LEU A 132 16.42 -3.12 0.57
CA LEU A 132 16.77 -4.52 0.25
C LEU A 132 16.72 -5.42 1.48
N ARG A 133 17.27 -4.97 2.62
CA ARG A 133 17.22 -5.72 3.88
C ARG A 133 15.78 -5.96 4.35
N LEU A 134 14.91 -4.95 4.26
CA LEU A 134 13.50 -5.12 4.62
C LEU A 134 12.81 -6.14 3.69
N LEU A 135 13.14 -6.13 2.40
CA LEU A 135 12.63 -7.12 1.45
C LEU A 135 13.11 -8.54 1.78
N GLU A 136 14.38 -8.70 2.15
CA GLU A 136 14.92 -9.99 2.62
C GLU A 136 14.17 -10.47 3.86
N GLU A 137 14.00 -9.62 4.87
CA GLU A 137 13.25 -9.94 6.09
C GLU A 137 11.82 -10.39 5.77
N VAL A 138 11.09 -9.63 4.96
CA VAL A 138 9.71 -9.97 4.53
C VAL A 138 9.67 -11.26 3.72
N SER A 139 10.65 -11.51 2.86
CA SER A 139 10.69 -12.72 2.01
C SER A 139 10.70 -14.02 2.83
N HIS A 140 11.18 -13.96 4.08
CA HIS A 140 11.27 -15.09 4.99
C HIS A 140 10.06 -15.24 5.92
N LEU A 141 9.22 -14.20 6.07
CA LEU A 141 8.06 -14.24 6.98
C LEU A 141 6.98 -15.26 6.53
N GLY A 142 6.85 -15.52 5.24
CA GLY A 142 5.87 -16.46 4.68
C GLY A 142 6.29 -17.94 4.68
N GLY A 143 7.51 -18.25 5.09
CA GLY A 143 8.12 -19.59 4.93
C GLY A 143 8.10 -20.50 6.17
N GLN A 144 7.57 -20.06 7.31
CA GLN A 144 7.67 -20.82 8.58
C GLN A 144 6.50 -21.78 8.89
N HIS A 145 5.58 -22.04 7.95
CA HIS A 145 4.54 -23.05 8.14
C HIS A 145 4.76 -24.25 7.23
N GLY A 146 5.71 -25.09 7.62
CA GLY A 146 5.88 -26.45 7.13
C GLY A 146 6.18 -27.38 8.30
N PHE A 147 5.13 -27.91 8.94
CA PHE A 147 5.14 -29.16 9.70
C PHE A 147 3.78 -29.83 9.54
#